data_AF-A0A6L5HM20-F1
#
_entry.id   AF-A0A6L5HM20-F1
#
_cell.length_a   1.000
_cell.length_b   1.000
_cell.length_c   1.000
_cell.angle_alpha   90.00
_cell.angle_beta   90.00
_cell.angle_gamma   90.00
#
_symmetry.space_group_name_H-M   'P 1'
#
loop_
_entity.id
_entity.type
_entity.pdbx_description
1 polymer ?
#
loop_
_entity_poly.entity_id
_entity_poly.type
_entity_poly.pdbx_seq_one_letter_code
_entity_poly.pdbx_strand_id
1 'polypeptide(L)'
;MNYASVQDRQRLLVSQLSAFDADHFIVIVKPNAALRKKGKTDLTINHIPRTSGFKSTGYALEDFMQPRLWKCLSKYNSDGYSITVKCKSSKYHYVALYNVSHTELKRLVEGEGAAPCFVSFLSENDRLEKFYSVVLRFQATDHKKDTIYAKKVASSYQAKFGLKKIDDLEACIPLAGFWDKKSGTLVKPSRALSRDCGACATRLATFVKGGLADLQDEPEAPVIDRSGNDDFYFESCFQMMIYNAEKAGDVIDEDDIEKRLINKLIKEHYHIDQIKGFFVQREMPKEDVCDF
;
A
#
# COMPACT_ATOMS: atom_id res chain seq x y z
N MET A 1 -33.31 6.60 -2.55
CA MET A 1 -31.98 6.28 -3.12
C MET A 1 -31.98 4.81 -3.52
N ASN A 2 -31.79 4.48 -4.80
CA ASN A 2 -31.63 3.09 -5.23
C ASN A 2 -30.32 2.54 -4.66
N TYR A 3 -30.39 1.84 -3.55
CA TYR A 3 -29.27 1.09 -3.02
C TYR A 3 -28.97 -0.03 -4.02
N ALA A 4 -27.82 0.04 -4.69
CA ALA A 4 -27.33 -1.06 -5.50
C ALA A 4 -27.37 -2.34 -4.65
N SER A 5 -27.92 -3.42 -5.21
CA SER A 5 -28.03 -4.69 -4.49
C SER A 5 -26.64 -5.18 -4.07
N VAL A 6 -26.56 -6.11 -3.10
CA VAL A 6 -25.28 -6.72 -2.73
C VAL A 6 -24.59 -7.33 -3.95
N GLN A 7 -25.37 -7.98 -4.83
CA GLN A 7 -24.86 -8.57 -6.07
C GLN A 7 -24.31 -7.50 -7.03
N ASP A 8 -24.99 -6.37 -7.18
CA ASP A 8 -24.48 -5.26 -8.01
C ASP A 8 -23.18 -4.69 -7.45
N ARG A 9 -23.11 -4.50 -6.13
CA ARG A 9 -21.90 -3.99 -5.47
C ARG A 9 -20.72 -4.96 -5.62
N GLN A 10 -20.97 -6.27 -5.54
CA GLN A 10 -19.96 -7.30 -5.80
C GLN A 10 -19.49 -7.28 -7.25
N ARG A 11 -20.38 -7.11 -8.23
CA ARG A 11 -20.01 -6.97 -9.65
C ARG A 11 -19.09 -5.77 -9.90
N LEU A 12 -19.38 -4.63 -9.28
CA LEU A 12 -18.52 -3.44 -9.37
C LEU A 12 -17.12 -3.71 -8.81
N LEU A 13 -17.04 -4.42 -7.68
CA LEU A 13 -15.77 -4.83 -7.07
C LEU A 13 -14.99 -5.75 -8.00
N VAL A 14 -15.61 -6.82 -8.52
CA VAL A 14 -14.95 -7.76 -9.43
C VAL A 14 -14.43 -7.03 -10.66
N SER A 15 -15.23 -6.14 -11.25
CA SER A 15 -14.82 -5.33 -12.41
C SER A 15 -13.58 -4.48 -12.11
N GLN A 16 -13.51 -3.83 -10.94
CA GLN A 16 -12.33 -3.07 -10.53
C GLN A 16 -11.11 -3.98 -10.33
N LEU A 17 -11.21 -5.02 -9.51
CA LEU A 17 -10.06 -5.85 -9.16
C LEU A 17 -9.52 -6.62 -10.38
N SER A 18 -10.40 -7.06 -11.29
CA SER A 18 -10.00 -7.70 -12.55
C SER A 18 -9.28 -6.72 -13.49
N ALA A 19 -9.64 -5.44 -13.47
CA ALA A 19 -8.92 -4.42 -14.25
C ALA A 19 -7.54 -4.12 -13.68
N PHE A 20 -7.34 -4.35 -12.38
CA PHE A 20 -6.01 -4.24 -11.76
C PHE A 20 -5.14 -5.43 -12.10
N ASP A 21 -5.67 -6.66 -12.06
CA ASP A 21 -4.91 -7.90 -12.34
C ASP A 21 -3.69 -8.04 -11.42
N ALA A 22 -3.87 -7.70 -10.14
CA ALA A 22 -2.85 -7.90 -9.11
C ALA A 22 -2.88 -9.34 -8.59
N ASP A 23 -1.75 -9.83 -8.10
CA ASP A 23 -1.66 -11.17 -7.52
C ASP A 23 -2.48 -11.26 -6.23
N HIS A 24 -2.45 -10.20 -5.42
CA HIS A 24 -3.25 -10.06 -4.22
C HIS A 24 -3.44 -8.59 -3.81
N PHE A 25 -4.35 -8.37 -2.87
CA PHE A 25 -4.75 -7.06 -2.38
C PHE A 25 -4.62 -6.97 -0.87
N ILE A 26 -3.91 -5.94 -0.37
CA ILE A 26 -3.90 -5.62 1.06
C ILE A 26 -5.07 -4.67 1.32
N VAL A 27 -6.02 -5.09 2.16
CA VAL A 27 -7.19 -4.28 2.51
C VAL A 27 -6.86 -3.38 3.69
N ILE A 28 -7.01 -2.07 3.50
CA ILE A 28 -6.79 -1.05 4.53
C ILE A 28 -8.11 -0.29 4.72
N VAL A 29 -8.59 -0.23 5.95
CA VAL A 29 -9.76 0.57 6.32
C VAL A 29 -9.31 1.92 6.87
N LYS A 30 -9.86 3.00 6.32
CA LYS A 30 -9.49 4.38 6.67
C LYS A 30 -10.63 5.08 7.40
N PRO A 31 -10.44 5.53 8.65
CA PRO A 31 -11.48 6.21 9.39
C PRO A 31 -11.84 7.55 8.74
N ASN A 32 -13.13 7.89 8.78
CA ASN A 32 -13.59 9.23 8.41
C ASN A 32 -13.09 10.30 9.40
N ALA A 33 -13.33 11.58 9.08
CA ALA A 33 -12.87 12.69 9.89
C ALA A 33 -13.37 12.64 11.36
N ALA A 34 -14.61 12.18 11.59
CA ALA A 34 -15.17 12.08 12.93
C ALA A 34 -14.49 10.99 13.78
N LEU A 35 -14.19 9.83 13.18
CA LEU A 35 -13.46 8.75 13.83
C LEU A 35 -12.00 9.12 14.10
N ARG A 36 -11.37 9.85 13.17
CA ARG A 36 -10.02 10.40 13.39
C ARG A 36 -9.97 11.36 14.59
N LYS A 37 -10.98 12.22 14.75
CA LYS A 37 -11.12 13.07 15.96
C LYS A 37 -11.25 12.26 17.25
N LYS A 38 -11.69 11.00 17.18
CA LYS A 38 -11.76 10.05 18.29
C LYS A 38 -10.50 9.18 18.43
N GLY A 39 -9.39 9.58 17.80
CA GLY A 39 -8.10 8.87 17.89
C GLY A 39 -8.03 7.57 17.08
N LYS A 40 -8.97 7.29 16.17
CA LYS A 40 -8.90 6.09 15.32
C LYS A 40 -7.93 6.30 14.16
N THR A 41 -7.14 5.28 13.87
CA THR A 41 -6.12 5.25 12.81
C THR A 41 -6.52 4.30 11.66
N ASP A 42 -5.72 4.31 10.59
CA ASP A 42 -5.86 3.36 9.48
C ASP A 42 -5.55 1.94 10.00
N LEU A 43 -6.31 0.94 9.57
CA LEU A 43 -6.13 -0.46 10.00
C LEU A 43 -6.06 -1.38 8.79
N THR A 44 -5.08 -2.29 8.79
CA THR A 44 -5.02 -3.39 7.83
C THR A 44 -5.95 -4.52 8.28
N ILE A 45 -6.84 -4.97 7.40
CA ILE A 45 -7.70 -6.11 7.69
C ILE A 45 -6.91 -7.38 7.40
N ASN A 46 -6.36 -7.98 8.45
CA ASN A 46 -5.62 -9.24 8.35
C ASN A 46 -6.49 -10.35 7.77
N HIS A 47 -5.86 -11.23 6.98
CA HIS A 47 -6.50 -12.36 6.33
C HIS A 47 -7.30 -13.17 7.35
N ILE A 48 -8.61 -13.28 7.12
CA ILE A 48 -9.48 -14.17 7.87
C ILE A 48 -9.01 -15.60 7.58
N PRO A 49 -8.49 -16.37 8.55
CA PRO A 49 -7.85 -17.65 8.27
C PRO A 49 -8.77 -18.57 7.47
N ARG A 50 -8.36 -18.92 6.26
CA ARG A 50 -8.79 -20.14 5.58
C ARG A 50 -8.09 -21.30 6.31
N THR A 51 -8.66 -22.50 6.19
CA THR A 51 -8.09 -23.80 6.61
C THR A 51 -6.70 -24.12 6.03
N SER A 52 -6.10 -23.23 5.22
CA SER A 52 -4.83 -23.41 4.53
C SER A 52 -3.83 -22.29 4.86
N GLY A 53 -2.96 -22.56 5.84
CA GLY A 53 -1.51 -22.31 5.84
C GLY A 53 -0.89 -20.91 5.68
N PHE A 54 -1.46 -19.95 4.95
CA PHE A 54 -0.75 -18.72 4.57
C PHE A 54 -1.27 -17.50 5.33
N LYS A 55 -0.64 -17.19 6.47
CA LYS A 55 -0.82 -15.93 7.21
C LYS A 55 0.17 -14.89 6.67
N SER A 56 -0.28 -13.97 5.80
CA SER A 56 0.24 -12.58 5.60
C SER A 56 0.14 -12.03 4.16
N THR A 57 -0.25 -12.81 3.16
CA THR A 57 -0.11 -12.44 1.73
C THR A 57 -1.29 -11.66 1.13
N GLY A 58 -2.06 -10.90 1.91
CA GLY A 58 -3.26 -10.20 1.42
C GLY A 58 -4.40 -11.12 0.94
N TYR A 59 -5.33 -10.59 0.15
CA TYR A 59 -6.52 -11.29 -0.38
C TYR A 59 -6.44 -11.46 -1.89
N ALA A 60 -6.75 -12.65 -2.40
CA ALA A 60 -6.99 -12.87 -3.83
C ALA A 60 -8.37 -12.34 -4.23
N LEU A 61 -8.64 -12.22 -5.53
CA LEU A 61 -9.92 -11.72 -6.04
C LEU A 61 -11.10 -12.54 -5.53
N GLU A 62 -10.96 -13.86 -5.48
CA GLU A 62 -12.00 -14.80 -5.07
C GLU A 62 -12.35 -14.66 -3.59
N ASP A 63 -11.42 -14.21 -2.76
CA ASP A 63 -11.66 -13.99 -1.33
C ASP A 63 -12.71 -12.91 -1.08
N PHE A 64 -12.78 -11.87 -1.94
CA PHE A 64 -13.76 -10.80 -1.84
C PHE A 64 -15.19 -11.28 -2.10
N MET A 65 -15.37 -12.44 -2.73
CA MET A 65 -16.68 -13.05 -2.96
C MET A 65 -17.15 -13.87 -1.75
N GLN A 66 -16.27 -14.15 -0.78
CA GLN A 66 -16.66 -14.90 0.41
C GLN A 66 -17.61 -14.10 1.31
N PRO A 67 -18.74 -14.68 1.74
CA PRO A 67 -19.71 -13.98 2.60
C PRO A 67 -19.10 -13.43 3.89
N ARG A 68 -18.10 -14.13 4.46
CA ARG A 68 -17.45 -13.73 5.71
C ARG A 68 -16.65 -12.43 5.56
N LEU A 69 -15.82 -12.34 4.52
CA LEU A 69 -15.06 -11.12 4.24
C LEU A 69 -16.00 -9.98 3.86
N TRP A 70 -16.97 -10.22 2.99
CA TRP A 70 -17.94 -9.20 2.58
C TRP A 70 -18.71 -8.59 3.76
N LYS A 71 -19.17 -9.43 4.70
CA LYS A 71 -19.83 -8.97 5.95
C LYS A 71 -18.89 -8.14 6.81
N CYS A 72 -17.63 -8.57 6.95
CA CYS A 72 -16.60 -7.83 7.69
C CYS A 72 -16.38 -6.42 7.11
N LEU A 73 -16.10 -6.34 5.81
CA LEU A 73 -15.88 -5.07 5.11
C LEU A 73 -17.12 -4.17 5.15
N SER A 74 -18.31 -4.76 5.01
CA SER A 74 -19.58 -4.03 5.10
C SER A 74 -19.79 -3.42 6.49
N LYS A 75 -19.42 -4.13 7.56
CA LYS A 75 -19.47 -3.64 8.93
C LYS A 75 -18.52 -2.45 9.14
N TYR A 76 -17.26 -2.56 8.75
CA TYR A 76 -16.34 -1.42 8.81
C TYR A 76 -16.86 -0.22 8.00
N ASN A 77 -17.44 -0.48 6.84
CA ASN A 77 -18.02 0.58 6.02
C ASN A 77 -19.27 1.22 6.64
N SER A 78 -20.12 0.47 7.34
CA SER A 78 -21.23 1.07 8.10
C SER A 78 -20.72 1.86 9.31
N ASP A 79 -19.65 1.40 9.94
CA ASP A 79 -19.09 1.99 11.17
C ASP A 79 -18.28 3.28 10.91
N GLY A 80 -18.18 3.71 9.65
CA GLY A 80 -17.60 5.01 9.28
C GLY A 80 -16.20 4.93 8.66
N TYR A 81 -15.76 3.76 8.21
CA TYR A 81 -14.48 3.59 7.52
C TYR A 81 -14.65 3.52 6.00
N SER A 82 -13.75 4.16 5.24
CA SER A 82 -13.56 3.85 3.81
C SER A 82 -12.83 2.53 3.68
N ILE A 83 -13.26 1.67 2.76
CA ILE A 83 -12.54 0.43 2.42
C ILE A 83 -11.62 0.74 1.25
N THR A 84 -10.33 0.48 1.41
CA THR A 84 -9.30 0.73 0.39
C THR A 84 -8.41 -0.49 0.20
N VAL A 85 -7.73 -0.58 -0.95
CA VAL A 85 -6.79 -1.65 -1.25
C VAL A 85 -5.44 -1.11 -1.72
N LYS A 86 -4.35 -1.81 -1.37
CA LYS A 86 -3.07 -1.73 -2.07
C LYS A 86 -2.97 -2.93 -3.01
N CYS A 87 -2.57 -2.69 -4.25
CA CYS A 87 -2.32 -3.76 -5.21
C CYS A 87 -0.92 -4.31 -5.01
N LYS A 88 -0.77 -5.63 -4.93
CA LYS A 88 0.52 -6.31 -4.87
C LYS A 88 0.63 -7.25 -6.06
N SER A 89 1.61 -7.02 -6.92
CA SER A 89 1.78 -7.77 -8.16
C SER A 89 3.25 -7.93 -8.49
N SER A 90 3.60 -9.13 -8.96
CA SER A 90 4.88 -9.47 -9.57
C SER A 90 5.00 -8.97 -11.01
N LYS A 91 3.86 -8.66 -11.67
CA LYS A 91 3.80 -8.30 -13.09
C LYS A 91 3.63 -6.81 -13.32
N TYR A 92 3.07 -6.09 -12.36
CA TYR A 92 2.59 -4.73 -12.56
C TYR A 92 2.90 -3.80 -11.40
N HIS A 93 3.15 -2.55 -11.76
CA HIS A 93 3.17 -1.39 -10.89
C HIS A 93 1.92 -0.54 -11.08
N TYR A 94 1.60 0.26 -10.07
CA TYR A 94 0.37 1.03 -10.04
C TYR A 94 0.65 2.49 -9.69
N VAL A 95 -0.04 3.40 -10.35
CA VAL A 95 -0.11 4.81 -9.95
C VAL A 95 -1.54 5.08 -9.53
N ALA A 96 -1.76 5.26 -8.23
CA ALA A 96 -3.06 5.67 -7.70
C ALA A 96 -3.09 7.19 -7.52
N LEU A 97 -4.06 7.83 -8.17
CA LEU A 97 -4.36 9.25 -8.06
C LEU A 97 -5.75 9.42 -7.45
N TYR A 98 -5.88 10.37 -6.54
CA TYR A 98 -7.12 10.63 -5.83
C TYR A 98 -7.49 12.11 -5.91
N ASN A 99 -8.78 12.43 -6.02
CA ASN A 99 -9.30 13.79 -6.18
C ASN A 99 -8.78 14.51 -7.44
N VAL A 100 -8.61 13.78 -8.54
CA VAL A 100 -8.22 14.32 -9.84
C VAL A 100 -9.41 15.08 -10.41
N SER A 101 -9.26 16.36 -10.73
CA SER A 101 -10.36 17.13 -11.35
C SER A 101 -10.66 16.64 -12.78
N HIS A 102 -11.81 16.98 -13.34
CA HIS A 102 -12.16 16.59 -14.70
C HIS A 102 -11.18 17.20 -15.71
N THR A 103 -10.80 18.45 -15.48
CA THR A 103 -9.79 19.15 -16.29
C THR A 103 -8.43 18.45 -16.20
N GLU A 104 -8.02 18.05 -15.00
CA GLU A 104 -6.79 17.29 -14.77
C GLU A 104 -6.82 15.91 -15.43
N LEU A 105 -7.97 15.21 -15.39
CA LEU A 105 -8.16 13.92 -16.03
C LEU A 105 -8.02 14.04 -17.57
N LYS A 106 -8.58 15.08 -18.18
CA LYS A 106 -8.37 15.35 -19.61
C LYS A 106 -6.90 15.57 -19.93
N ARG A 107 -6.21 16.45 -19.17
CA ARG A 107 -4.77 16.70 -19.34
C ARG A 107 -3.94 15.42 -19.16
N LEU A 108 -4.31 14.55 -18.23
CA LEU A 108 -3.63 13.27 -18.00
C LEU A 108 -3.76 12.34 -19.22
N VAL A 109 -4.95 12.25 -19.81
CA VAL A 109 -5.20 11.35 -20.96
C VAL A 109 -4.69 11.93 -22.27
N GLU A 110 -5.01 13.19 -22.55
CA GLU A 110 -4.74 13.83 -23.84
C GLU A 110 -3.35 14.48 -23.89
N GLY A 111 -2.91 15.09 -22.78
CA GLY A 111 -1.63 15.79 -22.72
C GLY A 111 -0.45 14.87 -22.39
N GLU A 112 -0.60 13.99 -21.41
CA GLU A 112 0.45 13.06 -21.00
C GLU A 112 0.34 11.69 -21.72
N GLY A 113 -0.71 11.47 -22.52
CA GLY A 113 -0.95 10.20 -23.22
C GLY A 113 -1.24 9.02 -22.29
N ALA A 114 -1.61 9.27 -21.02
CA ALA A 114 -1.82 8.20 -20.06
C ALA A 114 -3.12 7.43 -20.33
N ALA A 115 -3.09 6.12 -20.12
CA ALA A 115 -4.23 5.23 -20.31
C ALA A 115 -4.64 4.60 -18.96
N PRO A 116 -5.58 5.21 -18.20
CA PRO A 116 -6.04 4.63 -16.94
C PRO A 116 -6.70 3.28 -17.10
N CYS A 117 -6.34 2.30 -16.27
CA CYS A 117 -7.06 1.03 -16.17
C CYS A 117 -8.36 1.19 -15.36
N PHE A 118 -8.43 2.17 -14.46
CA PHE A 118 -9.61 2.44 -13.65
C PHE A 118 -9.86 3.93 -13.46
N VAL A 119 -11.14 4.33 -13.51
CA VAL A 119 -11.63 5.66 -13.15
C VAL A 119 -12.93 5.50 -12.37
N SER A 120 -13.01 6.11 -11.19
CA SER A 120 -14.25 6.23 -10.41
C SER A 120 -14.54 7.68 -10.14
N PHE A 121 -15.80 8.09 -10.35
CA PHE A 121 -16.30 9.36 -9.84
C PHE A 121 -16.21 9.37 -8.30
N LEU A 122 -15.84 10.51 -7.73
CA LEU A 122 -15.76 10.73 -6.29
C LEU A 122 -16.75 11.78 -5.82
N SER A 123 -16.76 12.95 -6.44
CA SER A 123 -17.60 14.06 -5.99
C SER A 123 -17.72 15.12 -7.07
N GLU A 124 -18.66 16.02 -6.88
CA GLU A 124 -18.80 17.25 -7.65
C GLU A 124 -18.77 18.41 -6.67
N ASN A 125 -18.07 19.50 -6.98
CA ASN A 125 -18.08 20.70 -6.14
C ASN A 125 -19.20 21.66 -6.55
N ASP A 126 -19.37 22.75 -5.80
CA ASP A 126 -20.40 23.77 -6.05
C ASP A 126 -20.27 24.46 -7.41
N ARG A 127 -19.14 24.31 -8.10
CA ARG A 127 -18.88 24.83 -9.45
C ARG A 127 -19.13 23.80 -10.54
N LEU A 128 -19.77 22.67 -10.22
CA LEU A 128 -20.02 21.54 -11.12
C LEU A 128 -18.75 20.86 -11.65
N GLU A 129 -17.59 21.11 -11.03
CA GLU A 129 -16.36 20.40 -11.37
C GLU A 129 -16.40 19.02 -10.73
N LYS A 130 -16.19 17.99 -11.56
CA LYS A 130 -16.20 16.59 -11.15
C LYS A 130 -14.81 16.14 -10.76
N PHE A 131 -14.72 15.32 -9.71
CA PHE A 131 -13.48 14.77 -9.18
C PHE A 131 -13.49 13.25 -9.24
N TYR A 132 -12.32 12.66 -9.47
CA TYR A 132 -12.16 11.25 -9.76
C TYR A 132 -11.02 10.61 -8.95
N SER A 133 -11.16 9.31 -8.70
CA SER A 133 -10.04 8.42 -8.38
C SER A 133 -9.64 7.71 -9.67
N VAL A 134 -8.34 7.72 -9.95
CA VAL A 134 -7.77 7.23 -11.22
C VAL A 134 -6.63 6.29 -10.90
N VAL A 135 -6.55 5.17 -11.60
CA VAL A 135 -5.43 4.23 -11.48
C VAL A 135 -4.82 4.00 -12.84
N LEU A 136 -3.50 4.13 -12.91
CA LEU A 136 -2.68 3.69 -14.05
C LEU A 136 -1.98 2.39 -13.64
N ARG A 137 -1.92 1.43 -14.55
CA ARG A 137 -1.15 0.18 -14.38
C ARG A 137 -0.07 0.13 -15.45
N PHE A 138 1.12 -0.33 -15.12
CA PHE A 138 2.20 -0.55 -16.09
C PHE A 138 3.06 -1.74 -15.68
N GLN A 139 3.74 -2.37 -16.64
CA GLN A 139 4.49 -3.60 -16.39
C GLN A 139 5.72 -3.36 -15.52
N ALA A 140 5.97 -4.30 -14.62
CA ALA A 140 7.24 -4.44 -13.93
C ALA A 140 8.33 -4.88 -14.92
N THR A 141 9.58 -4.57 -14.61
CA THR A 141 10.73 -4.92 -15.44
C THR A 141 11.74 -5.75 -14.66
N ASP A 142 12.61 -6.47 -15.37
CA ASP A 142 13.68 -7.28 -14.74
C ASP A 142 14.84 -6.43 -14.19
N HIS A 143 14.72 -5.09 -14.20
CA HIS A 143 15.76 -4.20 -13.71
C HIS A 143 15.91 -4.30 -12.18
N LYS A 144 17.15 -4.38 -11.67
CA LYS A 144 17.39 -4.53 -10.21
C LYS A 144 16.76 -3.43 -9.35
N LYS A 145 16.73 -2.20 -9.87
CA LYS A 145 16.12 -1.00 -9.25
C LYS A 145 14.71 -0.67 -9.76
N ASP A 146 14.00 -1.63 -10.36
CA ASP A 146 12.70 -1.41 -11.00
C ASP A 146 11.68 -0.72 -10.08
N THR A 147 11.53 -1.20 -8.84
CA THR A 147 10.63 -0.60 -7.84
C THR A 147 10.94 0.87 -7.56
N ILE A 148 12.23 1.26 -7.51
CA ILE A 148 12.64 2.66 -7.29
C ILE A 148 12.21 3.52 -8.49
N TYR A 149 12.44 3.05 -9.71
CA TYR A 149 12.02 3.77 -10.91
C TYR A 149 10.50 3.84 -11.02
N ALA A 150 9.79 2.76 -10.67
CA ALA A 150 8.34 2.71 -10.63
C ALA A 150 7.76 3.64 -9.55
N LYS A 151 8.46 3.83 -8.43
CA LYS A 151 8.11 4.84 -7.43
C LYS A 151 8.22 6.25 -8.02
N LYS A 152 9.34 6.58 -8.68
CA LYS A 152 9.53 7.88 -9.37
C LYS A 152 8.50 8.14 -10.48
N VAL A 153 8.26 7.11 -11.30
CA VAL A 153 6.94 6.72 -11.79
C VAL A 153 5.73 7.45 -11.23
N ALA A 154 5.21 6.85 -10.16
CA ALA A 154 4.04 7.27 -9.43
C ALA A 154 4.15 8.71 -8.91
N SER A 155 5.25 9.09 -8.26
CA SER A 155 5.42 10.45 -7.72
C SER A 155 5.37 11.52 -8.80
N SER A 156 5.92 11.28 -9.99
CA SER A 156 5.87 12.26 -11.07
C SER A 156 4.43 12.60 -11.49
N TYR A 157 3.53 11.62 -11.42
CA TYR A 157 2.10 11.83 -11.69
C TYR A 157 1.38 12.38 -10.46
N GLN A 158 1.63 11.85 -9.27
CA GLN A 158 1.03 12.31 -8.01
C GLN A 158 1.36 13.78 -7.72
N ALA A 159 2.55 14.25 -8.08
CA ALA A 159 2.94 15.66 -7.96
C ALA A 159 2.16 16.58 -8.93
N LYS A 160 1.74 16.04 -10.08
CA LYS A 160 1.06 16.81 -11.14
C LYS A 160 -0.46 16.79 -11.04
N PHE A 161 -1.06 15.73 -10.50
CA PHE A 161 -2.49 15.44 -10.61
C PHE A 161 -3.13 15.04 -9.28
N GLY A 162 -4.33 15.56 -9.00
CA GLY A 162 -5.12 15.18 -7.82
C GLY A 162 -4.56 15.72 -6.50
N LEU A 163 -4.69 14.93 -5.43
CA LEU A 163 -4.07 15.24 -4.15
C LEU A 163 -2.56 15.02 -4.25
N LYS A 164 -1.84 16.13 -4.45
CA LYS A 164 -0.39 16.25 -4.55
C LYS A 164 0.31 15.96 -3.21
N LYS A 165 0.03 14.79 -2.62
CA LYS A 165 0.69 14.26 -1.43
C LYS A 165 1.73 13.22 -1.85
N ILE A 166 2.82 13.17 -1.09
CA ILE A 166 4.09 12.51 -1.41
C ILE A 166 3.96 10.99 -1.68
N ASP A 167 4.53 10.61 -2.83
CA ASP A 167 5.41 9.46 -3.17
C ASP A 167 5.18 8.08 -2.52
N ASP A 168 4.06 7.45 -2.83
CA ASP A 168 3.84 6.02 -2.53
C ASP A 168 3.40 5.30 -3.81
N LEU A 169 4.26 4.37 -4.26
CA LEU A 169 3.97 3.44 -5.36
C LEU A 169 2.73 2.59 -5.04
N GLU A 170 2.43 2.40 -3.76
CA GLU A 170 1.34 1.57 -3.26
C GLU A 170 0.26 2.40 -2.54
N ALA A 171 0.03 3.62 -3.01
CA ALA A 171 -1.04 4.45 -2.48
C ALA A 171 -2.40 3.72 -2.53
N CYS A 172 -3.13 3.77 -1.41
CA CYS A 172 -4.39 3.03 -1.28
C CYS A 172 -5.48 3.52 -2.23
N ILE A 173 -6.15 2.59 -2.90
CA ILE A 173 -7.22 2.84 -3.86
C ILE A 173 -8.58 2.54 -3.19
N PRO A 174 -9.58 3.45 -3.27
CA PRO A 174 -10.93 3.15 -2.79
C PRO A 174 -11.54 1.93 -3.47
N LEU A 175 -12.11 1.02 -2.68
CA LEU A 175 -12.67 -0.23 -3.16
C LEU A 175 -14.11 -0.04 -3.66
N ALA A 176 -14.36 -0.45 -4.90
CA ALA A 176 -15.65 -0.39 -5.55
C ALA A 176 -16.69 -1.23 -4.81
N GLY A 177 -17.94 -0.76 -4.85
CA GLY A 177 -19.01 -1.35 -4.08
C GLY A 177 -19.00 -0.95 -2.60
N PHE A 178 -18.11 -0.10 -2.12
CA PHE A 178 -18.17 0.49 -0.78
C PHE A 178 -18.28 2.02 -0.83
N TRP A 179 -18.87 2.62 0.20
CA TRP A 179 -18.91 4.06 0.31
C TRP A 179 -17.55 4.58 0.71
N ASP A 180 -16.96 5.44 -0.10
CA ASP A 180 -15.82 6.22 0.34
C ASP A 180 -16.31 7.32 1.28
N LYS A 181 -15.91 7.23 2.54
CA LYS A 181 -16.30 8.15 3.61
C LYS A 181 -15.61 9.50 3.54
N LYS A 182 -14.58 9.63 2.70
CA LYS A 182 -13.91 10.90 2.46
C LYS A 182 -14.70 11.77 1.50
N SER A 183 -15.14 11.21 0.37
CA SER A 183 -15.98 11.91 -0.63
C SER A 183 -17.47 11.81 -0.35
N GLY A 184 -17.91 10.84 0.45
CA GLY A 184 -19.32 10.59 0.73
C GLY A 184 -20.06 9.87 -0.40
N THR A 185 -19.35 9.25 -1.35
CA THR A 185 -19.96 8.58 -2.50
C THR A 185 -19.69 7.08 -2.54
N LEU A 186 -20.60 6.34 -3.16
CA LEU A 186 -20.39 4.93 -3.47
C LEU A 186 -19.36 4.82 -4.59
N VAL A 187 -18.25 4.14 -4.33
CA VAL A 187 -17.20 3.91 -5.34
C VAL A 187 -17.76 3.00 -6.42
N LYS A 188 -17.78 3.50 -7.66
CA LYS A 188 -18.26 2.78 -8.84
C LYS A 188 -17.29 3.00 -10.00
N PRO A 189 -16.84 1.95 -10.70
CA PRO A 189 -16.10 2.11 -11.94
C PRO A 189 -16.93 2.89 -12.96
N SER A 190 -16.53 4.13 -13.24
CA SER A 190 -16.91 4.84 -14.46
C SER A 190 -16.18 4.25 -15.66
N ARG A 191 -14.99 3.71 -15.42
CA ARG A 191 -14.20 2.94 -16.38
C ARG A 191 -13.38 1.88 -15.64
N ALA A 192 -13.38 0.65 -16.14
CA ALA A 192 -12.51 -0.44 -15.67
C ALA A 192 -12.12 -1.29 -16.89
N LEU A 193 -10.85 -1.25 -17.26
CA LEU A 193 -10.28 -1.95 -18.42
C LEU A 193 -8.94 -2.55 -18.02
N SER A 194 -8.72 -3.84 -18.27
CA SER A 194 -7.39 -4.44 -18.15
C SER A 194 -6.52 -3.94 -19.30
N ARG A 195 -5.76 -2.88 -19.06
CA ARG A 195 -4.85 -2.27 -20.02
C ARG A 195 -3.68 -1.62 -19.33
N ASP A 196 -2.53 -1.66 -19.99
CA ASP A 196 -1.31 -1.06 -19.50
C ASP A 196 -1.16 0.37 -20.02
N CYS A 197 -0.55 1.22 -19.22
CA CYS A 197 -0.30 2.62 -19.53
C CYS A 197 1.08 2.76 -20.20
N GLY A 198 1.10 2.86 -21.52
CA GLY A 198 2.35 3.05 -22.29
C GLY A 198 3.12 4.33 -21.92
N ALA A 199 2.43 5.38 -21.48
CA ALA A 199 3.08 6.61 -21.00
C ALA A 199 3.88 6.39 -19.71
N CYS A 200 3.36 5.56 -18.78
CA CYS A 200 4.09 5.18 -17.57
C CYS A 200 5.34 4.35 -17.91
N ALA A 201 5.20 3.37 -18.81
CA ALA A 201 6.33 2.54 -19.26
C ALA A 201 7.42 3.38 -19.95
N THR A 202 7.02 4.33 -20.80
CA THR A 202 7.94 5.27 -21.46
C THR A 202 8.69 6.12 -20.43
N ARG A 203 7.99 6.63 -19.41
CA ARG A 203 8.61 7.42 -18.34
C ARG A 203 9.58 6.59 -17.51
N LEU A 204 9.25 5.33 -17.21
CA LEU A 204 10.14 4.41 -16.52
C LEU A 204 11.43 4.20 -17.33
N ALA A 205 11.31 3.93 -18.63
CA ALA A 205 12.47 3.79 -19.50
C ALA A 205 13.35 5.04 -19.54
N THR A 206 12.76 6.24 -19.51
CA THR A 206 13.51 7.50 -19.39
C THR A 206 14.26 7.60 -18.07
N PHE A 207 13.63 7.21 -16.95
CA PHE A 207 14.29 7.25 -15.64
C PHE A 207 15.42 6.24 -15.51
N VAL A 208 15.24 5.04 -16.08
CA VAL A 208 16.29 4.01 -16.17
C VAL A 208 17.47 4.54 -16.97
N LYS A 209 17.23 5.07 -18.19
CA LYS A 209 18.30 5.64 -19.04
C LYS A 209 19.01 6.83 -18.39
N GLY A 210 18.28 7.62 -17.60
CA GLY A 210 18.83 8.78 -16.90
C GLY A 210 19.58 8.45 -15.61
N GLY A 211 19.68 7.19 -15.19
CA GLY A 211 20.36 6.80 -13.94
C GLY A 211 19.72 7.40 -12.69
N LEU A 212 18.46 7.83 -12.75
CA LEU A 212 17.86 8.65 -11.68
C LEU A 212 17.70 7.89 -10.35
N ALA A 213 17.68 6.55 -10.35
CA ALA A 213 17.66 5.73 -9.13
C ALA A 213 19.04 5.56 -8.47
N ASP A 214 20.11 6.05 -9.10
CA ASP A 214 21.47 6.04 -8.53
C ASP A 214 21.75 7.33 -7.73
N LEU A 215 20.80 8.27 -7.70
CA LEU A 215 20.88 9.51 -6.92
C LEU A 215 20.23 9.43 -5.54
N GLN A 216 19.53 8.32 -5.26
CA GLN A 216 18.97 7.97 -3.96
C GLN A 216 19.33 6.52 -3.75
N ASP A 217 20.47 6.27 -3.11
CA ASP A 217 20.76 4.93 -2.62
C ASP A 217 19.67 4.55 -1.62
N GLU A 218 18.91 3.50 -1.95
CA GLU A 218 18.14 2.82 -0.91
C GLU A 218 19.13 2.33 0.16
N PRO A 219 18.78 2.39 1.44
CA PRO A 219 19.58 1.70 2.44
C PRO A 219 19.70 0.24 2.01
N GLU A 220 20.95 -0.24 1.89
CA GLU A 220 21.19 -1.65 1.62
C GLU A 220 20.50 -2.49 2.71
N ALA A 221 19.94 -3.63 2.31
CA ALA A 221 19.33 -4.54 3.28
C ALA A 221 20.37 -4.87 4.36
N PRO A 222 20.03 -4.75 5.66
CA PRO A 222 20.96 -5.05 6.74
C PRO A 222 21.58 -6.44 6.56
N VAL A 223 22.87 -6.61 6.79
CA VAL A 223 23.48 -7.93 6.74
C VAL A 223 23.29 -8.60 8.10
N ILE A 224 22.77 -9.84 8.12
CA ILE A 224 22.69 -10.62 9.35
C ILE A 224 24.11 -10.98 9.79
N ASP A 225 24.51 -10.46 10.95
CA ASP A 225 25.83 -10.70 11.52
C ASP A 225 25.91 -12.13 12.08
N ARG A 226 26.81 -12.95 11.55
CA ARG A 226 27.06 -14.33 11.99
C ARG A 226 28.47 -14.51 12.56
N SER A 227 29.09 -13.44 13.03
CA SER A 227 30.44 -13.43 13.61
C SER A 227 30.56 -14.21 14.93
N GLY A 228 29.44 -14.64 15.51
CA GLY A 228 29.38 -15.36 16.79
C GLY A 228 29.19 -14.46 18.01
N ASN A 229 28.96 -13.16 17.80
CA ASN A 229 28.48 -12.26 18.84
C ASN A 229 26.94 -12.21 18.81
N ASP A 230 26.32 -12.68 19.89
CA ASP A 230 24.87 -12.78 20.01
C ASP A 230 24.18 -11.40 19.96
N ASP A 231 24.75 -10.35 20.55
CA ASP A 231 24.16 -9.01 20.55
C ASP A 231 24.14 -8.39 19.15
N PHE A 232 25.22 -8.58 18.37
CA PHE A 232 25.26 -8.14 16.97
C PHE A 232 24.34 -8.97 16.07
N TYR A 233 24.20 -10.27 16.33
CA TYR A 233 23.22 -11.10 15.65
C TYR A 233 21.77 -10.65 15.95
N PHE A 234 21.48 -10.32 17.22
CA PHE A 234 20.15 -9.84 17.63
C PHE A 234 19.84 -8.47 17.01
N GLU A 235 20.79 -7.53 17.04
CA GLU A 235 20.64 -6.22 16.40
C GLU A 235 20.42 -6.35 14.90
N SER A 236 21.23 -7.15 14.20
CA SER A 236 21.08 -7.33 12.75
C SER A 236 19.75 -8.00 12.37
N CYS A 237 19.24 -8.93 13.20
CA CYS A 237 17.89 -9.47 13.06
C CYS A 237 16.80 -8.41 13.28
N PHE A 238 16.96 -7.56 14.28
CA PHE A 238 16.04 -6.45 14.56
C PHE A 238 15.97 -5.47 13.39
N GLN A 239 17.12 -5.00 12.92
CA GLN A 239 17.25 -4.09 11.78
C GLN A 239 16.67 -4.72 10.50
N MET A 240 16.89 -6.01 10.28
CA MET A 240 16.29 -6.75 9.16
C MET A 240 14.75 -6.80 9.26
N MET A 241 14.17 -6.93 10.45
CA MET A 241 12.72 -6.90 10.63
C MET A 241 12.14 -5.51 10.36
N ILE A 242 12.81 -4.46 10.80
CA ILE A 242 12.46 -3.07 10.48
C ILE A 242 12.53 -2.84 8.98
N TYR A 243 13.65 -3.18 8.35
CA TYR A 243 13.84 -3.03 6.90
C TYR A 243 12.74 -3.75 6.11
N ASN A 244 12.38 -4.97 6.50
CA ASN A 244 11.30 -5.71 5.85
C ASN A 244 9.92 -5.10 6.08
N ALA A 245 9.65 -4.56 7.28
CA ALA A 245 8.40 -3.85 7.58
C ALA A 245 8.28 -2.55 6.79
N GLU A 246 9.35 -1.76 6.71
CA GLU A 246 9.45 -0.55 5.88
C GLU A 246 9.23 -0.88 4.40
N LYS A 247 9.90 -1.92 3.90
CA LYS A 247 9.75 -2.41 2.52
C LYS A 247 8.34 -2.91 2.23
N ALA A 248 7.66 -3.51 3.21
CA ALA A 248 6.26 -3.93 3.09
C ALA A 248 5.26 -2.75 3.17
N GLY A 249 5.72 -1.58 3.65
CA GLY A 249 4.90 -0.41 3.93
C GLY A 249 4.00 -0.59 5.16
N ASP A 250 4.45 -1.41 6.12
CA ASP A 250 3.77 -1.64 7.39
C ASP A 250 3.94 -0.44 8.32
N VAL A 251 3.00 -0.25 9.25
CA VAL A 251 3.21 0.66 10.38
C VAL A 251 4.16 -0.04 11.35
N ILE A 252 5.31 0.58 11.59
CA ILE A 252 6.33 0.06 12.51
C ILE A 252 5.85 0.37 13.93
N ASP A 253 5.48 -0.68 14.66
CA ASP A 253 5.24 -0.67 16.09
C ASP A 253 6.43 -1.38 16.74
N GLU A 254 7.26 -0.63 17.47
CA GLU A 254 8.49 -1.17 18.08
C GLU A 254 8.15 -2.37 18.97
N ASP A 255 7.09 -2.30 19.78
CA ASP A 255 6.65 -3.41 20.65
C ASP A 255 6.31 -4.69 19.86
N ASP A 256 5.79 -4.56 18.63
CA ASP A 256 5.47 -5.71 17.78
C ASP A 256 6.74 -6.29 17.14
N ILE A 257 7.67 -5.45 16.71
CA ILE A 257 8.97 -5.87 16.19
C ILE A 257 9.77 -6.59 17.27
N GLU A 258 9.79 -6.07 18.50
CA GLU A 258 10.44 -6.71 19.64
C GLU A 258 9.84 -8.08 19.94
N LYS A 259 8.51 -8.20 20.00
CA LYS A 259 7.84 -9.49 20.18
C LYS A 259 8.19 -10.49 19.09
N ARG A 260 8.29 -10.04 17.82
CA ARG A 260 8.70 -10.90 16.70
C ARG A 260 10.15 -11.36 16.86
N LEU A 261 11.05 -10.47 17.29
CA LEU A 261 12.45 -10.80 17.56
C LEU A 261 12.55 -11.82 18.70
N ILE A 262 11.91 -11.57 19.84
CA ILE A 262 11.89 -12.50 20.99
C ILE A 262 11.42 -13.89 20.55
N ASN A 263 10.31 -13.96 19.82
CA ASN A 263 9.76 -15.24 19.34
C ASN A 263 10.70 -15.96 18.36
N LYS A 264 11.48 -15.23 17.55
CA LYS A 264 12.48 -15.81 16.66
C LYS A 264 13.66 -16.36 17.47
N LEU A 265 14.23 -15.58 18.39
CA LEU A 265 15.39 -15.97 19.18
C LEU A 265 15.09 -17.16 20.10
N ILE A 266 13.90 -17.21 20.70
CA ILE A 266 13.45 -18.37 21.49
C ILE A 266 13.38 -19.64 20.62
N LYS A 267 12.89 -19.54 19.38
CA LYS A 267 12.84 -20.68 18.45
C LYS A 267 14.23 -21.14 18.00
N GLU A 268 15.20 -20.23 18.03
CA GLU A 268 16.61 -20.49 17.74
C GLU A 268 17.38 -20.95 18.99
N HIS A 269 16.68 -21.20 20.11
CA HIS A 269 17.21 -21.72 21.36
C HIS A 269 18.12 -20.78 22.16
N TYR A 270 18.03 -19.47 21.94
CA TYR A 270 18.69 -18.49 22.80
C TYR A 270 18.02 -18.40 24.18
N HIS A 271 18.83 -18.16 25.23
CA HIS A 271 18.32 -18.09 26.59
C HIS A 271 17.55 -16.78 26.83
N ILE A 272 16.45 -16.85 27.57
CA ILE A 272 15.58 -15.69 27.84
C ILE A 272 16.35 -14.55 28.52
N ASP A 273 17.31 -14.86 29.39
CA ASP A 273 18.10 -13.83 30.08
C ASP A 273 19.07 -13.10 29.15
N GLN A 274 19.60 -13.77 28.12
CA GLN A 274 20.43 -13.12 27.09
C GLN A 274 19.59 -12.16 26.26
N ILE A 275 18.39 -12.60 25.84
CA ILE A 275 17.45 -11.78 25.07
C ILE A 275 17.03 -10.54 25.88
N LYS A 276 16.71 -10.69 27.17
CA LYS A 276 16.40 -9.56 28.05
C LYS A 276 17.58 -8.62 28.23
N GLY A 277 18.79 -9.18 28.42
CA GLY A 277 20.03 -8.39 28.55
C GLY A 277 20.24 -7.47 27.35
N PHE A 278 20.01 -7.97 26.14
CA PHE A 278 20.06 -7.19 24.91
C PHE A 278 19.10 -5.99 24.90
N PHE A 279 17.83 -6.18 25.23
CA PHE A 279 16.85 -5.07 25.25
C PHE A 279 17.18 -4.03 26.33
N VAL A 280 17.62 -4.47 27.50
CA VAL A 280 18.07 -3.55 28.57
C VAL A 280 19.23 -2.69 28.09
N GLN A 281 20.24 -3.30 27.44
CA GLN A 281 21.38 -2.55 26.90
C GLN A 281 20.99 -1.59 25.77
N ARG A 282 19.99 -1.94 24.95
CA ARG A 282 19.47 -1.09 23.86
C ARG A 282 18.78 0.17 24.38
N GLU A 283 18.09 0.08 25.51
CA GLU A 283 17.40 1.20 26.17
C GLU A 283 18.36 2.11 26.98
N MET A 284 19.60 1.67 27.25
CA MET A 284 20.57 2.51 27.92
C MET A 284 20.95 3.72 27.04
N PRO A 285 21.12 4.92 27.62
CA PRO A 285 21.64 6.07 26.90
C PRO A 285 22.98 5.68 26.28
N LYS A 286 23.09 5.78 24.96
CA LYS A 286 24.39 5.67 24.29
C LYS A 286 25.21 6.85 24.77
N GLU A 287 26.31 6.60 25.48
CA GLU A 287 27.25 7.66 25.83
C GLU A 287 27.68 8.35 24.53
N ASP A 288 27.57 9.68 24.49
CA ASP A 288 28.09 10.47 23.39
C ASP A 288 29.58 10.13 23.26
N VAL A 289 29.93 9.42 22.18
CA VAL A 289 31.32 9.24 21.79
C VAL A 289 31.80 10.63 21.39
N CYS A 290 32.45 11.29 22.34
CA CYS A 290 33.20 12.52 22.12
C CYS A 290 34.39 12.16 21.23
N ASP A 291 34.31 12.48 19.94
CA ASP A 291 35.39 12.26 18.98
C ASP A 291 36.67 12.99 19.43
N PHE A 292 37.67 12.22 19.87
CA PHE A 292 39.09 12.59 19.86
C PHE A 292 39.84 11.65 18.93
#